data_AF-A0A955LSU0-F1
#
_entry.id   AF-A0A955LSU0-F1
#
_cell.length_a   1.000
_cell.length_b   1.000
_cell.length_c   1.000
_cell.angle_alpha   90.00
_cell.angle_beta   90.00
_cell.angle_gamma   90.00
#
_symmetry.space_group_name_H-M   'P 1'
#
loop_
_entity.id
_entity.type
_entity.pdbx_description
1 polymer ?
#
loop_
_entity_poly.entity_id
_entity_poly.type
_entity_poly.pdbx_seq_one_letter_code
_entity_poly.pdbx_strand_id
1 'polypeptide(L)'
;MNETDLFMLAWTTASIIQLILLPGKFFEANYYYIPALIPVFYYAGLGLPIRGRTFYISGAILFCALALLFPVKVLYFVPDAEKTVSAAGSAVYSLTGAHDKVVAESGDSPALLYYTHRSGWVYSAVSKDEQHHFFEDAINYGATMFATTNPGKWKTGEASDLIGDYAEILTSSDDFSIYRFRSAAHD
;
A
#
# COMPACT_ATOMS: atom_id res chain seq x y z
N MET A 1 35.62 24.65 20.42
CA MET A 1 35.13 23.36 19.88
C MET A 1 36.15 22.92 18.85
N ASN A 2 36.79 21.76 19.06
CA ASN A 2 37.81 21.28 18.13
C ASN A 2 37.14 20.71 16.84
N GLU A 3 37.91 20.43 15.79
CA GLU A 3 37.35 20.01 14.50
C GLU A 3 36.56 18.69 14.61
N THR A 4 37.01 17.80 15.49
CA THR A 4 36.36 16.52 15.79
C THR A 4 34.99 16.70 16.42
N ASP A 5 34.85 17.61 17.38
CA ASP A 5 33.58 17.92 18.05
C ASP A 5 32.55 18.46 17.05
N LEU A 6 32.99 19.33 16.14
CA LEU A 6 32.13 19.92 15.12
C LEU A 6 31.68 18.89 14.08
N PHE A 7 32.56 17.95 13.71
CA PHE A 7 32.22 16.84 12.85
C PHE A 7 31.19 15.91 13.49
N MET A 8 31.42 15.51 14.75
CA MET A 8 30.49 14.63 15.48
C MET A 8 29.12 15.28 15.66
N LEU A 9 29.08 16.59 15.94
CA LEU A 9 27.84 17.34 16.06
C LEU A 9 27.08 17.40 14.73
N ALA A 10 27.76 17.69 13.62
CA ALA A 10 27.15 17.73 12.30
C ALA A 10 26.63 16.35 11.87
N TRP A 11 27.42 15.30 12.09
CA TRP A 11 27.04 13.92 11.78
C TRP A 11 25.82 13.48 12.59
N THR A 12 25.83 13.70 13.91
CA THR A 12 24.71 13.32 14.78
C THR A 12 23.45 14.09 14.43
N THR A 13 23.57 15.39 14.13
CA THR A 13 22.43 16.23 13.72
C THR A 13 21.84 15.74 12.40
N ALA A 14 22.67 15.40 11.40
CA ALA A 14 22.21 14.86 10.12
C ALA A 14 21.49 13.51 10.30
N SER A 15 22.03 12.62 11.14
CA SER A 15 21.41 11.32 11.46
C SER A 15 20.07 11.48 12.17
N ILE A 16 19.95 12.42 13.12
CA ILE A 16 18.69 12.72 13.80
C ILE A 16 17.66 13.30 12.82
N ILE A 17 18.06 14.25 11.97
CA ILE A 17 17.18 14.81 10.93
C ILE A 17 16.69 13.72 9.99
N GLN A 18 17.56 12.79 9.58
CA GLN A 18 17.16 11.63 8.78
C GLN A 18 16.13 10.76 9.52
N LEU A 19 16.36 10.42 10.79
CA LEU A 19 15.42 9.64 11.60
C LEU A 19 14.06 10.33 11.77
N ILE A 20 14.02 11.66 11.85
CA ILE A 20 12.77 12.43 11.98
C ILE A 20 12.03 12.55 10.64
N LEU A 21 12.77 12.67 9.52
CA LEU A 21 12.18 12.79 8.17
C LEU A 21 11.80 11.43 7.56
N LEU A 22 12.41 10.35 8.02
CA LEU A 22 12.18 8.98 7.53
C LEU A 22 10.72 8.53 7.66
N PRO A 23 10.01 8.67 8.80
CA PRO A 23 8.65 8.16 8.97
C PRO A 23 7.66 8.71 7.94
N GLY A 24 7.78 9.99 7.57
CA GLY A 24 6.93 10.60 6.56
C GLY A 24 7.21 10.09 5.14
N LYS A 25 8.45 9.69 4.84
CA LYS A 25 8.85 9.19 3.51
C LYS A 25 8.80 7.67 3.36
N PHE A 26 8.78 6.91 4.46
CA PHE A 26 8.62 5.44 4.44
C PHE A 26 7.28 4.99 3.86
N PHE A 27 6.25 5.83 3.93
CA PHE A 27 4.93 5.49 3.41
C PHE A 27 4.74 5.81 1.91
N GLU A 28 5.64 6.58 1.27
CA GLU A 28 5.31 7.26 0.01
C GLU A 28 6.28 7.05 -1.18
N ALA A 29 7.49 6.47 -1.01
CA ALA A 29 8.45 6.37 -2.13
C ALA A 29 9.33 5.09 -2.16
N ASN A 30 9.48 4.52 -3.36
CA ASN A 30 10.42 3.43 -3.69
C ASN A 30 11.88 3.83 -3.42
N TYR A 31 12.58 2.96 -2.68
CA TYR A 31 13.81 3.19 -1.91
C TYR A 31 15.14 3.33 -2.69
N TYR A 32 15.15 3.79 -3.94
CA TYR A 32 16.39 3.73 -4.75
C TYR A 32 17.40 4.87 -4.48
N TYR A 33 17.03 5.96 -3.80
CA TYR A 33 17.89 7.14 -3.68
C TYR A 33 18.54 7.39 -2.30
N ILE A 34 18.13 6.67 -1.25
CA ILE A 34 18.69 6.86 0.11
C ILE A 34 20.18 6.49 0.20
N PRO A 35 20.67 5.42 -0.45
CA PRO A 35 22.10 5.12 -0.47
C PRO A 35 22.95 6.21 -1.14
N ALA A 36 22.37 7.01 -2.05
CA ALA A 36 23.08 8.10 -2.73
C ALA A 36 23.27 9.36 -1.86
N LEU A 37 22.43 9.54 -0.82
CA LEU A 37 22.57 10.67 0.11
C LEU A 37 23.74 10.47 1.08
N ILE A 38 24.06 9.23 1.45
CA ILE A 38 25.14 8.91 2.39
C ILE A 38 26.52 9.40 1.88
N PRO A 39 26.93 9.15 0.62
CA PRO A 39 28.14 9.73 0.05
C PRO A 39 28.14 11.26 0.07
N VAL A 40 27.02 11.92 -0.25
CA VAL A 40 26.93 13.39 -0.31
C VAL A 40 27.18 14.00 1.08
N PHE A 41 26.60 13.43 2.13
CA PHE A 41 26.86 13.86 3.51
C PHE A 41 28.28 13.51 3.97
N TYR A 42 28.81 12.36 3.55
CA TYR A 42 30.18 11.93 3.83
C TYR A 42 31.22 12.88 3.20
N TYR A 43 31.03 13.27 1.94
CA TYR A 43 31.88 14.26 1.25
C TYR A 43 31.72 15.68 1.80
N ALA A 44 30.54 16.04 2.31
CA ALA A 44 30.36 17.31 3.01
C ALA A 44 31.06 17.34 4.38
N GLY A 45 31.20 16.19 5.05
CA GLY A 45 31.83 16.05 6.36
C GLY A 45 33.37 15.90 6.32
N LEU A 46 33.92 15.24 5.29
CA LEU A 46 35.36 15.00 5.15
C LEU A 46 36.05 16.09 4.31
N GLY A 47 36.30 17.23 4.95
CA GLY A 47 37.54 17.97 4.74
C GLY A 47 37.81 18.58 3.37
N LEU A 48 36.85 19.29 2.77
CA LEU A 48 37.23 20.29 1.75
C LEU A 48 37.99 21.44 2.44
N PRO A 49 39.15 21.87 1.89
CA PRO A 49 40.00 22.86 2.52
C PRO A 49 39.22 24.16 2.82
N ILE A 50 39.46 24.70 4.02
CA ILE A 50 38.66 25.72 4.73
C ILE A 50 38.34 26.96 3.86
N ARG A 51 39.14 27.25 2.84
CA ARG A 51 38.95 28.40 1.92
C ARG A 51 37.73 28.30 0.99
N GLY A 52 37.15 27.12 0.81
CA GLY A 52 35.90 26.93 0.04
C GLY A 52 34.68 26.56 0.90
N ARG A 53 34.87 26.39 2.22
CA ARG A 53 33.90 25.73 3.12
C ARG A 53 32.55 26.43 3.18
N THR A 54 32.53 27.77 3.15
CA THR A 54 31.30 28.55 3.17
C THR A 54 30.46 28.32 1.91
N PHE A 55 31.11 28.18 0.74
CA PHE A 55 30.45 27.98 -0.56
C PHE A 55 29.76 26.62 -0.65
N TYR A 56 30.39 25.56 -0.13
CA TYR A 56 29.80 24.22 -0.12
C TYR A 56 28.68 24.08 0.91
N ILE A 57 28.81 24.68 2.09
CA ILE A 57 27.75 24.68 3.11
C ILE A 57 26.54 25.47 2.59
N SER A 58 26.75 26.67 2.04
CA SER A 58 25.65 27.45 1.46
C SER A 58 25.06 26.78 0.22
N GLY A 59 25.87 26.10 -0.60
CA GLY A 59 25.40 25.28 -1.71
C GLY A 59 24.56 24.07 -1.26
N ALA A 60 24.94 23.38 -0.19
CA ALA A 60 24.19 22.27 0.38
C ALA A 60 22.88 22.74 1.04
N ILE A 61 22.91 23.85 1.78
CA ILE A 61 21.71 24.49 2.34
C ILE A 61 20.79 24.94 1.21
N LEU A 62 21.32 25.57 0.17
CA LEU A 62 20.55 25.98 -1.01
C LEU A 62 19.97 24.78 -1.75
N PHE A 63 20.72 23.69 -1.90
CA PHE A 63 20.24 22.46 -2.52
C PHE A 63 19.14 21.80 -1.69
N CYS A 64 19.29 21.71 -0.37
CA CYS A 64 18.24 21.23 0.54
C CYS A 64 17.02 22.15 0.51
N ALA A 65 17.22 23.47 0.54
CA ALA A 65 16.14 24.45 0.44
C ALA A 65 15.42 24.36 -0.91
N LEU A 66 16.15 24.19 -2.02
CA LEU A 66 15.56 23.94 -3.33
C LEU A 66 14.85 22.59 -3.36
N ALA A 67 15.40 21.53 -2.79
CA ALA A 67 14.74 20.22 -2.70
C ALA A 67 13.46 20.24 -1.85
N LEU A 68 13.36 21.17 -0.89
CA LEU A 68 12.14 21.43 -0.10
C LEU A 68 11.18 22.40 -0.79
N LEU A 69 11.70 23.38 -1.55
CA LEU A 69 10.94 24.42 -2.26
C LEU A 69 10.43 23.97 -3.63
N PHE A 70 11.05 22.96 -4.23
CA PHE A 70 10.42 22.17 -5.25
C PHE A 70 9.55 21.16 -4.50
N PRO A 71 8.24 21.42 -4.33
CA PRO A 71 7.34 20.29 -4.25
C PRO A 71 7.60 19.58 -5.57
N VAL A 72 8.37 18.51 -5.51
CA VAL A 72 8.11 17.39 -6.39
C VAL A 72 6.66 17.10 -6.04
N LYS A 73 5.74 17.73 -6.79
CA LYS A 73 4.40 17.23 -6.96
C LYS A 73 4.73 15.85 -7.47
N VAL A 74 4.83 14.91 -6.53
CA VAL A 74 4.81 13.51 -6.82
C VAL A 74 3.51 13.43 -7.58
N LEU A 75 3.63 13.37 -8.90
CA LEU A 75 2.54 13.07 -9.78
C LEU A 75 2.23 11.65 -9.36
N TYR A 76 1.38 11.54 -8.34
CA TYR A 76 0.85 10.29 -7.84
C TYR A 76 0.02 9.74 -8.99
N PHE A 77 0.72 9.07 -9.89
CA PHE A 77 0.11 8.25 -10.91
C PHE A 77 -0.35 7.02 -10.17
N VAL A 78 -1.58 7.06 -9.69
CA VAL A 78 -2.30 5.85 -9.27
C VAL A 78 -2.44 5.01 -10.53
N PRO A 79 -1.73 3.87 -10.65
CA PRO A 79 -1.87 2.99 -11.80
C PRO A 79 -3.33 2.63 -11.98
N ASP A 80 -3.77 2.40 -13.22
CA ASP A 80 -5.18 2.09 -13.48
C ASP A 80 -5.67 0.87 -12.68
N ALA A 81 -4.77 -0.10 -12.41
CA ALA A 81 -5.03 -1.23 -11.52
C ALA A 81 -5.45 -0.80 -10.10
N GLU A 82 -4.81 0.22 -9.52
CA GLU A 82 -5.17 0.72 -8.19
C GLU A 82 -6.50 1.48 -8.20
N LYS A 83 -6.87 2.12 -9.32
CA LYS A 83 -8.19 2.77 -9.44
C LYS A 83 -9.31 1.74 -9.38
N THR A 84 -9.15 0.60 -10.03
CA THR A 84 -10.10 -0.52 -9.96
C THR A 84 -10.24 -1.05 -8.53
N VAL A 85 -9.12 -1.25 -7.83
CA VAL A 85 -9.12 -1.71 -6.44
C VAL A 85 -9.82 -0.69 -5.52
N SER A 86 -9.54 0.61 -5.68
CA SER A 86 -10.18 1.68 -4.90
C SER A 86 -11.68 1.77 -5.17
N ALA A 87 -12.10 1.67 -6.44
CA ALA A 87 -13.51 1.67 -6.83
C ALA A 87 -14.27 0.46 -6.26
N ALA A 88 -13.68 -0.73 -6.37
CA ALA A 88 -14.25 -1.95 -5.79
C ALA A 88 -14.34 -1.86 -4.25
N GLY A 89 -13.30 -1.36 -3.58
CA GLY A 89 -13.31 -1.15 -2.13
C GLY A 89 -14.38 -0.15 -1.68
N SER A 90 -14.54 0.96 -2.39
CA SER A 90 -15.60 1.95 -2.13
C SER A 90 -17.00 1.37 -2.35
N ALA A 91 -17.18 0.50 -3.34
CA ALA A 91 -18.45 -0.18 -3.59
C ALA A 91 -18.77 -1.19 -2.48
N VAL A 92 -17.78 -1.95 -2.00
CA VAL A 92 -17.97 -2.82 -0.83
C VAL A 92 -18.32 -2.00 0.41
N TYR A 93 -17.62 -0.88 0.64
CA TYR A 93 -17.85 -0.01 1.80
C TYR A 93 -19.29 0.52 1.87
N SER A 94 -19.89 0.86 0.73
CA SER A 94 -21.26 1.38 0.66
C SER A 94 -22.33 0.29 0.81
N LEU A 95 -21.99 -0.98 0.50
CA LEU A 95 -22.90 -2.12 0.58
C LEU A 95 -22.87 -2.82 1.95
N THR A 96 -21.83 -2.59 2.77
CA THR A 96 -21.59 -3.30 4.03
C THR A 96 -21.77 -2.41 5.25
N GLY A 97 -22.24 -2.98 6.36
CA GLY A 97 -22.21 -2.36 7.69
C GLY A 97 -20.83 -2.40 8.33
N ALA A 98 -20.61 -1.59 9.38
CA ALA A 98 -19.29 -1.42 10.01
C ALA A 98 -18.66 -2.69 10.60
N HIS A 99 -19.48 -3.71 10.92
CA HIS A 99 -19.04 -4.98 11.51
C HIS A 99 -19.05 -6.15 10.54
N ASP A 100 -19.45 -5.92 9.28
CA ASP A 100 -19.46 -6.96 8.27
C ASP A 100 -18.02 -7.42 7.97
N LYS A 101 -17.88 -8.71 7.71
CA LYS A 101 -16.63 -9.30 7.25
C LYS A 101 -16.68 -9.58 5.76
N VAL A 102 -15.56 -9.35 5.09
CA VAL A 102 -15.46 -9.42 3.62
C VAL A 102 -14.31 -10.35 3.21
N VAL A 103 -14.55 -11.16 2.20
CA VAL A 103 -13.49 -11.85 1.46
C VAL A 103 -13.11 -10.99 0.25
N ALA A 104 -11.83 -10.70 0.08
CA ALA A 104 -11.34 -9.85 -1.00
C ALA A 104 -10.29 -10.57 -1.86
N GLU A 105 -10.46 -10.55 -3.19
CA GLU A 105 -9.49 -11.05 -4.16
C GLU A 105 -8.96 -9.90 -5.04
N SER A 106 -7.64 -9.73 -5.05
CA SER A 106 -6.97 -8.72 -5.88
C SER A 106 -5.59 -9.19 -6.33
N GLY A 107 -5.57 -10.32 -7.06
CA GLY A 107 -4.33 -11.05 -7.33
C GLY A 107 -3.68 -11.47 -6.03
N ASP A 108 -2.37 -11.28 -5.91
CA ASP A 108 -1.59 -11.63 -4.70
C ASP A 108 -1.58 -10.51 -3.64
N SER A 109 -2.35 -9.44 -3.85
CA SER A 109 -2.30 -8.24 -3.02
C SER A 109 -3.46 -8.16 -2.01
N PRO A 110 -3.19 -7.79 -0.73
CA PRO A 110 -4.24 -7.49 0.24
C PRO A 110 -4.91 -6.13 0.00
N ALA A 111 -4.54 -5.40 -1.06
CA ALA A 111 -4.98 -4.02 -1.28
C ALA A 111 -6.50 -3.87 -1.31
N LEU A 112 -7.24 -4.79 -1.94
CA LEU A 112 -8.71 -4.67 -1.98
C LEU A 112 -9.31 -4.71 -0.58
N LEU A 113 -8.86 -5.63 0.28
CA LEU A 113 -9.34 -5.72 1.66
C LEU A 113 -9.11 -4.40 2.40
N TYR A 114 -7.94 -3.79 2.23
CA TYR A 114 -7.61 -2.49 2.82
C TYR A 114 -8.62 -1.39 2.42
N TYR A 115 -8.95 -1.29 1.13
CA TYR A 115 -9.89 -0.28 0.63
C TYR A 115 -11.35 -0.54 0.99
N THR A 116 -11.72 -1.74 1.45
CA THR A 116 -13.09 -2.01 1.93
C THR A 116 -13.40 -1.32 3.27
N HIS A 117 -12.38 -0.94 4.05
CA HIS A 117 -12.52 -0.55 5.46
C HIS A 117 -13.35 -1.55 6.29
N ARG A 118 -13.21 -2.85 6.00
CA ARG A 118 -13.83 -3.94 6.75
C ARG A 118 -12.78 -4.94 7.20
N SER A 119 -13.11 -5.69 8.24
CA SER A 119 -12.33 -6.87 8.62
C SER A 119 -12.62 -8.03 7.67
N GLY A 120 -11.71 -8.97 7.54
CA GLY A 120 -11.92 -10.06 6.58
C GLY A 120 -10.67 -10.82 6.20
N TRP A 121 -10.74 -11.43 5.02
CA TRP A 121 -9.71 -12.34 4.52
C TRP A 121 -9.33 -11.99 3.08
N VAL A 122 -8.06 -12.24 2.75
CA VAL A 122 -7.57 -12.17 1.38
C VAL A 122 -7.71 -13.56 0.77
N TYR A 123 -8.36 -13.64 -0.38
CA TYR A 123 -8.52 -14.88 -1.11
C TYR A 123 -7.31 -15.16 -1.99
N SER A 124 -6.69 -16.34 -1.83
CA SER A 124 -5.51 -16.76 -2.60
C SER A 124 -5.50 -18.25 -2.95
N ALA A 125 -6.66 -18.93 -2.94
CA ALA A 125 -6.73 -20.37 -3.15
C ALA A 125 -6.43 -20.79 -4.61
N VAL A 126 -5.69 -21.89 -4.77
CA VAL A 126 -5.14 -22.33 -6.07
C VAL A 126 -5.90 -23.54 -6.61
N SER A 127 -6.29 -24.49 -5.76
CA SER A 127 -7.05 -25.69 -6.15
C SER A 127 -8.53 -25.59 -5.77
N LYS A 128 -9.42 -26.31 -6.48
CA LYS A 128 -10.88 -26.27 -6.28
C LYS A 128 -11.31 -26.63 -4.85
N ASP A 129 -10.74 -27.68 -4.28
CA ASP A 129 -11.09 -28.16 -2.94
C ASP A 129 -10.70 -27.10 -1.87
N GLU A 130 -9.57 -26.42 -2.06
CA GLU A 130 -9.18 -25.29 -1.20
C GLU A 130 -10.14 -24.11 -1.31
N GLN A 131 -10.74 -23.87 -2.50
CA GLN A 131 -11.71 -22.77 -2.66
C GLN A 131 -12.99 -23.06 -1.89
N HIS A 132 -13.51 -24.29 -1.96
CA HIS A 132 -14.67 -24.72 -1.19
C HIS A 132 -14.43 -24.55 0.31
N HIS A 133 -13.35 -25.15 0.83
CA HIS A 133 -13.02 -25.06 2.25
C HIS A 133 -12.79 -23.62 2.71
N PHE A 134 -12.13 -22.80 1.88
CA PHE A 134 -11.93 -21.39 2.20
C PHE A 134 -13.26 -20.63 2.33
N PHE A 135 -14.18 -20.78 1.38
CA PHE A 135 -15.47 -20.08 1.44
C PHE A 135 -16.34 -20.58 2.58
N GLU A 136 -16.38 -21.89 2.82
CA GLU A 136 -17.07 -22.48 3.98
C GLU A 136 -16.54 -21.90 5.29
N ASP A 137 -15.22 -21.92 5.49
CA ASP A 137 -14.60 -21.36 6.69
C ASP A 137 -14.92 -19.86 6.81
N ALA A 138 -14.75 -19.08 5.74
CA ALA A 138 -15.03 -17.66 5.76
C ALA A 138 -16.48 -17.37 6.16
N ILE A 139 -17.45 -18.09 5.60
CA ILE A 139 -18.87 -17.97 5.94
C ILE A 139 -19.11 -18.37 7.39
N ASN A 140 -18.53 -19.48 7.86
CA ASN A 140 -18.63 -19.94 9.25
C ASN A 140 -18.04 -18.92 10.24
N TYR A 141 -17.01 -18.17 9.84
CA TYR A 141 -16.45 -17.06 10.63
C TYR A 141 -17.19 -15.73 10.43
N GLY A 142 -18.31 -15.70 9.71
CA GLY A 142 -19.20 -14.55 9.56
C GLY A 142 -18.89 -13.64 8.37
N ALA A 143 -18.23 -14.15 7.32
CA ALA A 143 -18.12 -13.42 6.06
C ALA A 143 -19.49 -13.23 5.44
N THR A 144 -19.78 -12.01 5.02
CA THR A 144 -21.07 -11.63 4.42
C THR A 144 -20.96 -11.35 2.93
N MET A 145 -19.75 -11.01 2.45
CA MET A 145 -19.51 -10.65 1.06
C MET A 145 -18.19 -11.19 0.55
N PHE A 146 -18.15 -11.37 -0.77
CA PHE A 146 -16.96 -11.64 -1.55
C PHE A 146 -16.80 -10.55 -2.62
N ALA A 147 -15.61 -9.98 -2.74
CA ALA A 147 -15.30 -8.98 -3.76
C ALA A 147 -14.05 -9.38 -4.53
N THR A 148 -14.07 -9.22 -5.85
CA THR A 148 -12.96 -9.56 -6.74
C THR A 148 -12.74 -8.47 -7.78
N THR A 149 -11.47 -8.18 -8.07
CA THR A 149 -11.04 -7.35 -9.21
C THR A 149 -10.78 -8.16 -10.49
N ASN A 150 -11.02 -9.47 -10.47
CA ASN A 150 -10.95 -10.33 -11.65
C ASN A 150 -12.32 -10.97 -11.93
N PRO A 151 -13.31 -10.18 -12.37
CA PRO A 151 -14.67 -10.68 -12.57
C PRO A 151 -14.73 -11.78 -13.64
N GLY A 152 -13.82 -11.77 -14.63
CA GLY A 152 -13.76 -12.78 -15.68
C GLY A 152 -13.56 -14.21 -15.15
N LYS A 153 -12.77 -14.37 -14.08
CA LYS A 153 -12.55 -15.66 -13.41
C LYS A 153 -13.85 -16.28 -12.88
N TRP A 154 -14.79 -15.45 -12.43
CA TRP A 154 -15.99 -15.88 -11.70
C TRP A 154 -17.27 -15.84 -12.53
N LYS A 155 -17.21 -15.33 -13.77
CA LYS A 155 -18.37 -15.24 -14.67
C LYS A 155 -18.61 -16.54 -15.47
N THR A 156 -17.61 -17.39 -15.62
CA THR A 156 -17.69 -18.59 -16.48
C THR A 156 -16.85 -19.75 -15.93
N GLY A 157 -17.28 -20.98 -16.20
CA GLY A 157 -16.55 -22.20 -15.85
C GLY A 157 -16.71 -22.60 -14.38
N GLU A 158 -15.82 -23.47 -13.90
CA GLU A 158 -15.96 -24.11 -12.59
C GLU A 158 -16.02 -23.13 -11.41
N ALA A 159 -15.30 -22.00 -11.49
CA ALA A 159 -15.33 -20.97 -10.45
C ALA A 159 -16.69 -20.25 -10.40
N SER A 160 -17.38 -20.13 -11.53
CA SER A 160 -18.74 -19.57 -11.58
C SER A 160 -19.75 -20.50 -10.91
N ASP A 161 -19.62 -21.81 -11.11
CA ASP A 161 -20.48 -22.81 -10.48
C ASP A 161 -20.24 -22.78 -8.96
N LEU A 162 -18.98 -22.79 -8.54
CA LEU A 162 -18.58 -22.69 -7.13
C LEU A 162 -19.19 -21.45 -6.44
N ILE A 163 -18.95 -20.25 -6.97
CA ILE A 163 -19.46 -19.03 -6.33
C ILE A 163 -20.98 -18.97 -6.38
N GLY A 164 -21.60 -19.58 -7.41
CA GLY A 164 -23.05 -19.71 -7.55
C GLY A 164 -23.69 -20.58 -6.46
N ASP A 165 -22.94 -21.51 -5.86
CA ASP A 165 -23.41 -22.29 -4.71
C ASP A 165 -23.45 -21.45 -3.43
N TYR A 166 -22.41 -20.63 -3.19
CA TYR A 166 -22.25 -19.88 -1.93
C TYR A 166 -22.87 -18.48 -1.94
N ALA A 167 -22.99 -17.83 -3.10
CA ALA A 167 -23.25 -16.41 -3.16
C ALA A 167 -24.20 -15.99 -4.30
N GLU A 168 -24.80 -14.82 -4.14
CA GLU A 168 -25.54 -14.12 -5.19
C GLU A 168 -24.77 -12.88 -5.63
N ILE A 169 -24.86 -12.53 -6.92
CA ILE A 169 -24.20 -11.34 -7.45
C ILE A 169 -24.98 -10.08 -7.06
N LEU A 170 -24.32 -9.13 -6.40
CA LEU A 170 -24.92 -7.83 -6.06
C LEU A 170 -24.66 -6.79 -7.14
N THR A 171 -23.41 -6.70 -7.60
CA THR A 171 -22.99 -5.79 -8.65
C THR A 171 -21.84 -6.39 -9.43
N SER A 172 -21.81 -6.12 -10.73
CA SER A 172 -20.77 -6.59 -11.64
C SER A 172 -20.49 -5.53 -12.69
N SER A 173 -19.22 -5.24 -12.89
CA SER A 173 -18.70 -4.44 -14.00
C SER A 173 -17.68 -5.27 -14.78
N ASP A 174 -17.00 -4.64 -15.75
CA ASP A 174 -15.86 -5.23 -16.42
C ASP A 174 -14.62 -5.27 -15.52
N ASP A 175 -14.56 -4.39 -14.52
CA ASP A 175 -13.40 -4.19 -13.66
C ASP A 175 -13.48 -4.96 -12.33
N PHE A 176 -14.68 -5.16 -11.78
CA PHE A 176 -14.86 -5.87 -10.51
C PHE A 176 -16.22 -6.54 -10.39
N SER A 177 -16.37 -7.44 -9.42
CA SER A 177 -17.66 -8.00 -9.04
C SER A 177 -17.75 -8.17 -7.53
N ILE A 178 -18.96 -7.95 -7.00
CA ILE A 178 -19.28 -8.08 -5.58
C ILE A 178 -20.42 -9.08 -5.46
N TYR A 179 -20.22 -10.05 -4.60
CA TYR A 179 -21.14 -11.12 -4.30
C TYR A 179 -21.53 -11.05 -2.82
N ARG A 180 -22.79 -11.36 -2.51
CA ARG A 180 -23.28 -11.55 -1.15
C ARG A 180 -23.34 -13.04 -0.87
N PHE A 181 -22.69 -13.50 0.18
CA PHE A 181 -22.85 -14.88 0.60
C PHE A 181 -24.31 -15.09 1.00
N ARG A 182 -24.90 -16.19 0.52
CA ARG A 182 -26.17 -16.67 1.04
C ARG A 182 -25.89 -17.01 2.50
N SER A 183 -26.58 -16.33 3.42
CA SER A 183 -26.49 -16.70 4.83
C SER A 183 -26.70 -18.20 4.88
N ALA A 184 -25.76 -18.95 5.48
CA ALA A 184 -26.10 -20.27 5.98
C ALA A 184 -27.35 -20.03 6.82
N ALA A 185 -28.49 -20.55 6.37
CA ALA A 185 -29.66 -20.59 7.22
C ALA A 185 -29.22 -21.44 8.41
N HIS A 186 -28.85 -20.79 9.50
CA HIS A 186 -28.73 -21.45 10.79
C HIS A 186 -30.16 -21.78 11.22
N ASP A 187 -30.73 -22.79 10.55
CA ASP A 187 -31.83 -23.59 11.07
C ASP A 187 -31.27 -24.64 12.04
#